data_AF-A0A090Z590-F1
#
_entry.id   AF-A0A090Z590-F1
#
_cell.length_a   1.000
_cell.length_b   1.000
_cell.length_c   1.000
_cell.angle_alpha   90.00
_cell.angle_beta   90.00
_cell.angle_gamma   90.00
#
_symmetry.space_group_name_H-M   'P 1'
#
loop_
_entity.id
_entity.type
_entity.pdbx_description
1 polymer ?
#
loop_
_entity_poly.entity_id
_entity_poly.type
_entity_poly.pdbx_seq_one_letter_code
_entity_poly.pdbx_strand_id
1 'polypeptide(L)'
;MIRSAAGETVGDAVNKLQTMLPRTIYWGQLEVLIFGEALAKDGFREQLDYLLRDNEVRLRVLPFITRGKVRDFFNSPYLLEQTKADLLEGEAVRAFNKPLTLNKLVQRLNGEEETAILPYIDVPEQGGGGTGDTHIKGYAVFNRGRMVGTLTGDLFPGTKWVNNQLKRDVETIELEGTSPSRISLMVIASDARLVPSRKEGEWQMGIRISSELSIVQNTTRLVVSEPKHIHEIEAAMADHIRETVEQTVKESQRMRTDIFNFGQAINRKSPRAWKELQANWEQFFPGMEVQVAVDVSVRRIGMNRFPASLPEKERPKR
;
A
#
# COMPACT_ATOMS: atom_id res chain seq x y z
N MET A 1 0.75 -28.69 -8.68
CA MET A 1 -0.31 -29.10 -9.63
C MET A 1 -1.57 -28.34 -9.28
N ILE A 2 -2.21 -27.68 -10.25
CA ILE A 2 -3.41 -26.84 -10.02
C ILE A 2 -4.67 -27.68 -10.28
N ARG A 3 -5.70 -27.49 -9.45
CA ARG A 3 -7.03 -28.08 -9.60
C ARG A 3 -8.08 -26.98 -9.52
N SER A 4 -9.15 -27.10 -10.29
CA SER A 4 -10.23 -26.12 -10.35
C SER A 4 -11.56 -26.82 -10.61
N ALA A 5 -12.62 -26.32 -10.00
CA ALA A 5 -13.99 -26.73 -10.23
C ALA A 5 -14.89 -25.49 -10.39
N ALA A 6 -16.02 -25.66 -11.07
CA ALA A 6 -17.03 -24.62 -11.22
C ALA A 6 -18.33 -25.08 -10.58
N GLY A 7 -19.00 -24.18 -9.86
CA GLY A 7 -20.27 -24.43 -9.19
C GLY A 7 -21.13 -23.17 -9.14
N GLU A 8 -22.39 -23.33 -8.75
CA GLU A 8 -23.36 -22.23 -8.63
C GLU A 8 -23.01 -21.30 -7.46
N THR A 9 -22.38 -21.84 -6.42
CA THR A 9 -21.86 -21.11 -5.25
C THR A 9 -20.44 -21.58 -4.93
N VAL A 10 -19.73 -20.88 -4.04
CA VAL A 10 -18.42 -21.33 -3.57
C VAL A 10 -18.51 -22.72 -2.90
N GLY A 11 -19.57 -22.97 -2.13
CA GLY A 11 -19.79 -24.27 -1.49
C GLY A 11 -19.98 -25.41 -2.48
N ASP A 12 -20.78 -25.20 -3.54
CA ASP A 12 -20.95 -26.18 -4.63
C ASP A 12 -19.63 -26.40 -5.39
N ALA A 13 -18.91 -25.31 -5.70
CA ALA A 13 -17.61 -25.41 -6.36
C ALA A 13 -16.60 -26.21 -5.52
N VAL A 14 -16.54 -25.99 -4.20
CA VAL A 14 -15.68 -26.74 -3.29
C VAL A 14 -16.11 -28.20 -3.18
N ASN A 15 -17.42 -28.49 -3.13
CA ASN A 15 -17.94 -29.86 -3.13
C ASN A 15 -17.51 -30.62 -4.40
N LYS A 16 -17.68 -30.00 -5.58
CA LYS A 16 -17.22 -30.56 -6.85
C LYS A 16 -15.70 -30.75 -6.87
N LEU A 17 -14.92 -29.79 -6.35
CA LEU A 17 -13.47 -29.90 -6.24
C LEU A 17 -13.05 -31.09 -5.35
N GLN A 18 -13.77 -31.31 -4.24
CA GLN A 18 -13.51 -32.41 -3.32
C GLN A 18 -13.64 -33.78 -4.01
N THR A 19 -14.59 -33.95 -4.94
CA THR A 19 -14.75 -35.21 -5.70
C THR A 19 -13.56 -35.53 -6.61
N MET A 20 -12.74 -34.54 -6.96
CA MET A 20 -11.54 -34.70 -7.80
C MET A 20 -10.29 -35.04 -6.99
N LEU A 21 -10.38 -35.09 -5.65
CA LEU A 21 -9.27 -35.26 -4.74
C LEU A 21 -9.46 -36.50 -3.86
N PRO A 22 -8.44 -37.35 -3.73
CA PRO A 22 -8.51 -38.50 -2.81
C PRO A 22 -8.39 -38.08 -1.33
N ARG A 23 -7.99 -36.84 -1.05
CA ARG A 23 -7.85 -36.27 0.30
C ARG A 23 -8.90 -35.19 0.53
N THR A 24 -9.37 -35.08 1.77
CA THR A 24 -10.25 -34.00 2.21
C THR A 24 -9.52 -32.66 2.18
N ILE A 25 -10.16 -31.64 1.62
CA ILE A 25 -9.69 -30.26 1.66
C ILE A 25 -9.81 -29.78 3.11
N TYR A 26 -8.72 -29.25 3.66
CA TYR A 26 -8.65 -28.72 5.03
C TYR A 26 -8.23 -27.25 4.99
N TRP A 27 -9.10 -26.35 5.45
CA TRP A 27 -8.86 -24.90 5.34
C TRP A 27 -7.94 -24.34 6.43
N GLY A 28 -7.60 -25.14 7.45
CA GLY A 28 -6.67 -24.72 8.51
C GLY A 28 -5.24 -24.45 8.03
N GLN A 29 -4.91 -24.82 6.79
CA GLN A 29 -3.64 -24.51 6.09
C GLN A 29 -3.78 -23.40 5.04
N LEU A 30 -4.93 -22.72 4.96
CA LEU A 30 -5.08 -21.57 4.07
C LEU A 30 -4.18 -20.42 4.57
N GLU A 31 -3.34 -19.92 3.69
CA GLU A 31 -2.36 -18.85 3.96
C GLU A 31 -2.70 -17.56 3.20
N VAL A 32 -3.02 -17.70 1.91
CA VAL A 32 -3.33 -16.57 1.02
C VAL A 32 -4.67 -16.78 0.31
N LEU A 33 -5.38 -15.68 0.10
CA LEU A 33 -6.65 -15.64 -0.62
C LEU A 33 -6.54 -14.65 -1.78
N ILE A 34 -6.85 -15.07 -3.00
CA ILE A 34 -6.68 -14.24 -4.19
C ILE A 34 -8.02 -14.09 -4.90
N PHE A 35 -8.45 -12.86 -5.10
CA PHE A 35 -9.62 -12.54 -5.92
C PHE A 35 -9.18 -11.99 -7.28
N GLY A 36 -9.82 -12.47 -8.33
CA GLY A 36 -9.65 -11.90 -9.67
C GLY A 36 -10.27 -10.52 -9.75
N GLU A 37 -9.67 -9.62 -10.52
CA GLU A 37 -10.15 -8.24 -10.71
C GLU A 37 -11.62 -8.17 -11.16
N ALA A 38 -12.06 -9.09 -12.02
CA ALA A 38 -13.45 -9.15 -12.48
C ALA A 38 -14.44 -9.40 -11.32
N LEU A 39 -14.13 -10.38 -10.46
CA LEU A 39 -14.93 -10.67 -9.26
C LEU A 39 -14.85 -9.51 -8.26
N ALA A 40 -13.68 -8.89 -8.12
CA ALA A 40 -13.50 -7.75 -7.23
C ALA A 40 -14.38 -6.56 -7.62
N LYS A 41 -14.56 -6.30 -8.92
CA LYS A 41 -15.44 -5.24 -9.44
C LYS A 41 -16.93 -5.56 -9.26
N ASP A 42 -17.33 -6.82 -9.43
CA ASP A 42 -18.71 -7.26 -9.20
C ASP A 42 -19.08 -7.25 -7.70
N GLY A 43 -18.09 -7.59 -6.88
CA GLY A 43 -18.17 -7.66 -5.42
C GLY A 43 -18.03 -9.10 -4.93
N PHE A 44 -17.31 -9.29 -3.83
CA PHE A 44 -16.96 -10.64 -3.33
C PHE A 44 -17.59 -11.00 -1.98
N ARG A 45 -18.67 -10.30 -1.57
CA ARG A 45 -19.29 -10.48 -0.24
C ARG A 45 -19.81 -11.90 -0.02
N GLU A 46 -20.43 -12.51 -1.04
CA GLU A 46 -20.93 -13.89 -0.97
C GLU A 46 -19.79 -14.90 -0.80
N GLN A 47 -18.69 -14.69 -1.52
CA GLN A 47 -17.51 -15.56 -1.44
C GLN A 47 -16.83 -15.44 -0.07
N LEU A 48 -16.84 -14.24 0.52
CA LEU A 48 -16.39 -14.05 1.90
C LEU A 48 -17.32 -14.74 2.91
N ASP A 49 -18.64 -14.68 2.74
CA ASP A 49 -19.58 -15.34 3.66
C ASP A 49 -19.31 -16.85 3.77
N TYR A 50 -19.04 -17.54 2.65
CA TYR A 50 -18.64 -18.95 2.68
C TYR A 50 -17.38 -19.19 3.54
N LEU A 51 -16.33 -18.40 3.32
CA LEU A 51 -15.06 -18.55 4.03
C LEU A 51 -15.16 -18.21 5.53
N LEU A 52 -16.09 -17.34 5.91
CA LEU A 52 -16.26 -16.92 7.31
C LEU A 52 -17.21 -17.80 8.11
N ARG A 53 -17.99 -18.65 7.45
CA ARG A 53 -18.85 -19.66 8.11
C ARG A 53 -18.06 -20.90 8.54
N ASP A 54 -16.96 -21.18 7.87
CA ASP A 54 -16.08 -22.30 8.20
C ASP A 54 -15.15 -21.92 9.36
N ASN A 55 -15.27 -22.62 10.49
CA ASN A 55 -14.47 -22.35 11.68
C ASN A 55 -12.99 -22.76 11.53
N GLU A 56 -12.63 -23.46 10.45
CA GLU A 56 -11.25 -23.86 10.14
C GLU A 56 -10.45 -22.72 9.51
N VAL A 57 -11.10 -21.74 8.87
CA VAL A 57 -10.43 -20.64 8.19
C VAL A 57 -9.82 -19.69 9.21
N ARG A 58 -8.49 -19.61 9.20
CA ARG A 58 -7.77 -18.67 10.07
C ARG A 58 -7.95 -17.24 9.57
N LEU A 59 -8.41 -16.34 10.43
CA LEU A 59 -8.57 -14.92 10.06
C LEU A 59 -7.25 -14.16 9.82
N ARG A 60 -6.10 -14.82 9.93
CA ARG A 60 -4.77 -14.27 9.59
C ARG A 60 -4.40 -14.42 8.11
N VAL A 61 -5.22 -15.11 7.32
CA VAL A 61 -5.04 -15.26 5.86
C VAL A 61 -4.84 -13.89 5.21
N LEU A 62 -3.93 -13.81 4.24
CA LEU A 62 -3.62 -12.58 3.52
C LEU A 62 -4.43 -12.50 2.21
N PRO A 63 -5.34 -11.51 2.06
CA PRO A 63 -6.10 -11.32 0.84
C PRO A 63 -5.35 -10.45 -0.18
N PHE A 64 -5.44 -10.82 -1.46
CA PHE A 64 -4.85 -10.11 -2.60
C PHE A 64 -5.87 -9.96 -3.74
N ILE A 65 -5.70 -8.91 -4.53
CA ILE A 65 -6.38 -8.75 -5.82
C ILE A 65 -5.35 -8.94 -6.92
N THR A 66 -5.64 -9.79 -7.89
CA THR A 66 -4.78 -9.98 -9.06
C THR A 66 -5.30 -9.22 -10.27
N ARG A 67 -4.40 -8.57 -11.00
CA ARG A 67 -4.66 -8.08 -12.35
C ARG A 67 -4.90 -9.27 -13.27
N GLY A 68 -6.06 -9.30 -13.93
CA GLY A 68 -6.42 -10.41 -14.81
C GLY A 68 -6.90 -11.67 -14.07
N LYS A 69 -6.55 -12.85 -14.60
CA LYS A 69 -7.09 -14.13 -14.10
C LYS A 69 -6.19 -14.72 -13.03
N VAL A 70 -6.78 -15.15 -11.92
CA VAL A 70 -6.10 -15.90 -10.84
C VAL A 70 -5.38 -17.14 -11.36
N ARG A 71 -5.92 -17.79 -12.39
CA ARG A 71 -5.30 -18.96 -13.03
C ARG A 71 -3.92 -18.63 -13.60
N ASP A 72 -3.73 -17.43 -14.14
CA ASP A 72 -2.48 -17.03 -14.76
C ASP A 72 -1.40 -16.84 -13.69
N PHE A 73 -1.75 -16.33 -12.50
CA PHE A 73 -0.85 -16.28 -11.34
C PHE A 73 -0.39 -17.68 -10.90
N PHE A 74 -1.30 -18.64 -10.79
CA PHE A 74 -0.90 -20.00 -10.40
C PHE A 74 -0.06 -20.70 -11.46
N ASN A 75 -0.26 -20.36 -12.74
CA ASN A 75 0.52 -20.87 -13.87
C ASN A 75 1.86 -20.13 -14.09
N SER A 76 2.08 -18.98 -13.46
CA SER A 76 3.33 -18.23 -13.65
C SER A 76 4.50 -18.97 -12.98
N PRO A 77 5.74 -18.81 -13.48
CA PRO A 77 6.91 -19.32 -12.77
C PRO A 77 7.09 -18.60 -11.42
N TYR A 78 7.86 -19.20 -10.53
CA TYR A 78 8.41 -18.55 -9.33
C TYR A 78 9.81 -19.13 -9.10
N LEU A 79 10.78 -18.27 -8.79
CA LEU A 79 12.19 -18.64 -8.85
C LEU A 79 12.71 -19.24 -7.54
N LEU A 80 12.51 -18.55 -6.42
CA LEU A 80 13.22 -18.84 -5.16
C LEU A 80 12.35 -19.52 -4.10
N GLU A 81 11.05 -19.25 -4.13
CA GLU A 81 10.12 -19.70 -3.10
C GLU A 81 9.74 -21.17 -3.28
N GLN A 82 9.24 -21.82 -2.23
CA GLN A 82 8.81 -23.22 -2.33
C GLN A 82 7.38 -23.33 -2.88
N THR A 83 6.52 -22.38 -2.50
CA THR A 83 5.13 -22.31 -2.95
C THR A 83 4.73 -20.91 -3.40
N LYS A 84 3.60 -20.82 -4.10
CA LYS A 84 2.97 -19.54 -4.45
C LYS A 84 2.47 -18.76 -3.23
N ALA A 85 2.15 -19.46 -2.14
CA ALA A 85 1.75 -18.82 -0.89
C ALA A 85 2.96 -18.13 -0.25
N ASP A 86 4.08 -18.85 -0.11
CA ASP A 86 5.36 -18.29 0.39
C ASP A 86 5.78 -17.04 -0.39
N LEU A 87 5.63 -17.06 -1.71
CA LEU A 87 5.88 -15.90 -2.56
C LEU A 87 5.04 -14.68 -2.19
N LEU A 88 3.73 -14.84 -2.01
CA LEU A 88 2.85 -13.72 -1.67
C LEU A 88 2.99 -13.30 -0.20
N GLU A 89 3.26 -14.22 0.71
CA GLU A 89 3.59 -13.90 2.10
C GLU A 89 4.89 -13.09 2.17
N GLY A 90 5.94 -13.53 1.47
CA GLY A 90 7.22 -12.83 1.35
C GLY A 90 7.05 -11.44 0.75
N GLU A 91 6.31 -11.32 -0.35
CA GLU A 91 6.00 -10.03 -0.97
C GLU A 91 5.22 -9.10 -0.03
N ALA A 92 4.21 -9.60 0.70
CA ALA A 92 3.46 -8.79 1.65
C ALA A 92 4.34 -8.34 2.83
N VAL A 93 5.17 -9.22 3.38
CA VAL A 93 6.10 -8.92 4.48
C VAL A 93 7.17 -7.92 4.02
N ARG A 94 7.62 -7.99 2.76
CA ARG A 94 8.53 -7.01 2.17
C ARG A 94 7.84 -5.66 1.96
N ALA A 95 6.66 -5.67 1.35
CA ALA A 95 5.95 -4.47 0.90
C ALA A 95 5.27 -3.71 2.04
N PHE A 96 4.92 -4.33 3.15
CA PHE A 96 4.11 -3.69 4.19
C PHE A 96 4.69 -3.89 5.59
N ASN A 97 4.68 -2.79 6.37
CA ASN A 97 4.95 -2.84 7.80
C ASN A 97 3.96 -3.76 8.53
N LYS A 98 2.68 -3.68 8.16
CA LYS A 98 1.62 -4.49 8.76
C LYS A 98 0.64 -4.97 7.69
N PRO A 99 0.94 -6.12 7.04
CA PRO A 99 0.08 -6.70 6.01
C PRO A 99 -1.38 -6.80 6.44
N LEU A 100 -2.29 -6.50 5.51
CA LEU A 100 -3.72 -6.66 5.73
C LEU A 100 -4.05 -8.15 5.88
N THR A 101 -4.82 -8.50 6.90
CA THR A 101 -5.35 -9.85 7.09
C THR A 101 -6.84 -9.91 6.78
N LEU A 102 -7.35 -11.13 6.57
CA LEU A 102 -8.78 -11.38 6.37
C LEU A 102 -9.62 -10.82 7.52
N ASN A 103 -9.17 -10.95 8.78
CA ASN A 103 -9.82 -10.33 9.94
C ASN A 103 -10.02 -8.82 9.72
N LYS A 104 -8.95 -8.14 9.29
CA LYS A 104 -8.98 -6.69 9.15
C LYS A 104 -9.81 -6.26 7.94
N LEU A 105 -9.80 -7.06 6.87
CA LEU A 105 -10.67 -6.87 5.73
C LEU A 105 -12.15 -6.95 6.15
N VAL A 106 -12.54 -7.99 6.88
CA VAL A 106 -13.92 -8.16 7.35
C VAL A 106 -14.37 -7.02 8.25
N GLN A 107 -13.51 -6.59 9.20
CA GLN A 107 -13.79 -5.41 10.03
C GLN A 107 -14.02 -4.14 9.21
N ARG A 108 -13.28 -3.96 8.10
CA ARG A 108 -13.40 -2.80 7.22
C ARG A 108 -14.69 -2.84 6.39
N LEU A 109 -15.02 -3.99 5.81
CA LEU A 109 -16.22 -4.17 4.98
C LEU A 109 -17.54 -4.15 5.76
N ASN A 110 -17.48 -4.41 7.07
CA ASN A 110 -18.62 -4.33 7.98
C ASN A 110 -18.61 -3.04 8.83
N GLY A 111 -17.61 -2.18 8.64
CA GLY A 111 -17.56 -0.86 9.28
C GLY A 111 -18.50 0.13 8.60
N GLU A 112 -18.81 1.23 9.28
CA GLU A 112 -19.77 2.26 8.81
C GLU A 112 -19.41 2.86 7.44
N GLU A 113 -18.12 2.96 7.12
CA GLU A 113 -17.63 3.53 5.85
C GLU A 113 -17.56 2.49 4.72
N GLU A 114 -17.56 1.19 5.03
CA GLU A 114 -17.41 0.06 4.09
C GLU A 114 -16.27 0.20 3.05
N THR A 115 -15.21 0.94 3.39
CA THR A 115 -14.04 1.14 2.52
C THR A 115 -12.91 0.17 2.86
N ALA A 116 -12.19 -0.29 1.83
CA ALA A 116 -10.99 -1.09 2.03
C ALA A 116 -9.96 -0.86 0.93
N ILE A 117 -8.70 -1.11 1.24
CA ILE A 117 -7.62 -1.22 0.26
C ILE A 117 -6.96 -2.57 0.43
N LEU A 118 -6.79 -3.32 -0.66
CA LEU A 118 -6.15 -4.64 -0.67
C LEU A 118 -4.90 -4.58 -1.56
N PRO A 119 -3.84 -5.34 -1.24
CA PRO A 119 -2.69 -5.45 -2.12
C PRO A 119 -3.09 -5.89 -3.53
N TYR A 120 -2.61 -5.17 -4.53
CA TYR A 120 -2.85 -5.43 -5.95
C TYR A 120 -1.60 -6.00 -6.60
N ILE A 121 -1.69 -7.26 -7.04
CA ILE A 121 -0.58 -8.00 -7.64
C ILE A 121 -0.71 -8.01 -9.15
N ASP A 122 0.42 -7.86 -9.82
CA ASP A 122 0.49 -8.03 -11.26
C ASP A 122 1.20 -9.34 -11.60
N VAL A 123 0.63 -10.05 -12.57
CA VAL A 123 1.14 -11.34 -13.00
C VAL A 123 1.93 -11.10 -14.29
N PRO A 124 3.24 -11.39 -14.32
CA PRO A 124 4.03 -11.18 -15.53
C PRO A 124 3.49 -11.98 -16.71
N GLU A 125 3.43 -11.35 -17.88
CA GLU A 125 3.07 -12.01 -19.13
C GLU A 125 4.13 -13.03 -19.53
N GLN A 126 3.70 -14.22 -19.99
CA GLN A 126 4.64 -15.22 -20.49
C GLN A 126 5.30 -14.73 -21.78
N GLY A 127 6.65 -14.65 -21.78
CA GLY A 127 7.45 -14.30 -22.96
C GLY A 127 7.96 -12.86 -23.01
N GLY A 128 7.58 -11.98 -22.07
CA GLY A 128 8.24 -10.69 -21.89
C GLY A 128 9.58 -10.92 -21.19
N GLY A 129 10.69 -10.45 -21.76
CA GLY A 129 12.07 -10.67 -21.28
C GLY A 129 12.44 -10.09 -19.90
N GLY A 130 11.47 -9.88 -19.01
CA GLY A 130 11.70 -9.61 -17.59
C GLY A 130 11.91 -10.90 -16.80
N THR A 131 12.70 -10.82 -15.73
CA THR A 131 12.99 -11.89 -14.78
C THR A 131 11.78 -12.24 -13.90
N GLY A 132 10.57 -12.17 -14.46
CA GLY A 132 9.34 -11.71 -13.81
C GLY A 132 8.78 -12.65 -12.76
N ASP A 133 9.09 -12.36 -11.49
CA ASP A 133 8.29 -12.82 -10.36
C ASP A 133 7.07 -11.89 -10.15
N THR A 134 6.00 -12.48 -9.61
CA THR A 134 4.81 -11.72 -9.20
C THR A 134 5.19 -10.74 -8.09
N HIS A 135 4.76 -9.49 -8.20
CA HIS A 135 5.02 -8.46 -7.20
C HIS A 135 3.77 -7.62 -6.94
N ILE A 136 3.75 -7.01 -5.76
CA ILE A 136 2.71 -6.05 -5.39
C ILE A 136 2.99 -4.72 -6.12
N LYS A 137 2.06 -4.29 -6.99
CA LYS A 137 2.14 -3.03 -7.75
C LYS A 137 1.48 -1.85 -7.07
N GLY A 138 0.65 -2.11 -6.07
CA GLY A 138 -0.16 -1.07 -5.46
C GLY A 138 -1.27 -1.63 -4.58
N TYR A 139 -2.34 -0.84 -4.47
CA TYR A 139 -3.59 -1.25 -3.83
C TYR A 139 -4.75 -1.27 -4.82
N ALA A 140 -5.67 -2.21 -4.65
CA ALA A 140 -7.02 -2.15 -5.19
C ALA A 140 -7.92 -1.48 -4.14
N VAL A 141 -8.72 -0.51 -4.58
CA VAL A 141 -9.57 0.32 -3.72
C VAL A 141 -11.00 -0.20 -3.78
N PHE A 142 -11.62 -0.37 -2.62
CA PHE A 142 -12.96 -0.88 -2.45
C PHE A 142 -13.86 0.13 -1.76
N ASN A 143 -15.09 0.21 -2.26
CA ASN A 143 -16.18 0.97 -1.67
C ASN A 143 -17.44 0.09 -1.69
N ARG A 144 -18.10 -0.08 -0.54
CA ARG A 144 -19.28 -0.95 -0.36
C ARG A 144 -19.10 -2.37 -0.90
N GLY A 145 -17.91 -2.92 -0.70
CA GLY A 145 -17.56 -4.29 -1.13
C GLY A 145 -17.28 -4.49 -2.61
N ARG A 146 -17.19 -3.41 -3.41
CA ARG A 146 -16.81 -3.46 -4.83
C ARG A 146 -15.54 -2.67 -5.11
N MET A 147 -14.71 -3.18 -6.00
CA MET A 147 -13.49 -2.51 -6.45
C MET A 147 -13.85 -1.32 -7.35
N VAL A 148 -13.38 -0.13 -6.98
CA VAL A 148 -13.66 1.14 -7.68
C VAL A 148 -12.45 1.73 -8.38
N GLY A 149 -11.24 1.25 -8.07
CA GLY A 149 -10.00 1.75 -8.68
C GLY A 149 -8.75 1.10 -8.11
N THR A 150 -7.59 1.66 -8.48
CA THR A 150 -6.26 1.19 -8.04
C THR A 150 -5.36 2.36 -7.70
N LEU A 151 -4.47 2.17 -6.71
CA LEU A 151 -3.43 3.11 -6.30
C LEU A 151 -2.07 2.48 -6.61
N THR A 152 -1.57 2.74 -7.81
CA THR A 152 -0.30 2.20 -8.36
C THR A 152 0.66 3.33 -8.71
N GLY A 153 1.92 3.00 -9.02
CA GLY A 153 2.93 4.04 -9.29
C GLY A 153 3.16 4.90 -8.05
N ASP A 154 3.23 6.22 -8.22
CA ASP A 154 3.49 7.16 -7.12
C ASP A 154 2.37 7.21 -6.06
N LEU A 155 1.16 6.76 -6.41
CA LEU A 155 0.05 6.67 -5.46
C LEU A 155 0.25 5.56 -4.42
N PHE A 156 1.07 4.55 -4.74
CA PHE A 156 1.37 3.46 -3.82
C PHE A 156 2.18 3.91 -2.59
N PRO A 157 3.37 4.53 -2.74
CA PRO A 157 4.10 5.09 -1.61
C PRO A 157 3.30 6.18 -0.89
N GLY A 158 2.58 7.06 -1.60
CA GLY A 158 1.72 8.08 -0.96
C GLY A 158 0.67 7.49 -0.03
N THR A 159 0.06 6.35 -0.42
CA THR A 159 -0.86 5.61 0.46
C THR A 159 -0.15 5.05 1.68
N LYS A 160 1.08 4.55 1.50
CA LYS A 160 1.86 3.93 2.58
C LYS A 160 2.35 4.94 3.62
N TRP A 161 2.72 6.15 3.19
CA TRP A 161 3.09 7.26 4.08
C TRP A 161 1.98 7.54 5.09
N VAL A 162 0.74 7.74 4.62
CA VAL A 162 -0.39 8.09 5.51
C VAL A 162 -0.83 6.90 6.38
N ASN A 163 -0.79 5.68 5.84
CA ASN A 163 -1.26 4.48 6.55
C ASN A 163 -0.18 3.78 7.41
N ASN A 164 0.98 4.41 7.61
CA ASN A 164 2.11 3.87 8.38
C ASN A 164 2.53 2.45 7.91
N GLN A 165 2.58 2.23 6.59
CA GLN A 165 2.88 0.94 5.97
C GLN A 165 4.32 0.80 5.47
N LEU A 166 5.15 1.83 5.62
CA LEU A 166 6.54 1.82 5.16
C LEU A 166 7.41 0.89 6.01
N LYS A 167 8.30 0.12 5.37
CA LYS A 167 9.14 -0.89 6.02
C LYS A 167 10.51 -1.00 5.37
N ARG A 168 11.25 0.11 5.36
CA ARG A 168 12.53 0.28 4.63
C ARG A 168 12.37 0.51 3.13
N ASP A 169 11.26 1.13 2.75
CA ASP A 169 11.08 1.68 1.42
C ASP A 169 12.20 2.65 1.08
N VAL A 170 12.59 2.66 -0.20
CA VAL A 170 13.58 3.58 -0.75
C VAL A 170 12.87 4.49 -1.73
N GLU A 171 13.03 5.79 -1.52
CA GLU A 171 12.56 6.82 -2.44
C GLU A 171 13.76 7.60 -3.00
N THR A 172 13.67 7.95 -4.28
CA THR A 172 14.72 8.68 -4.99
C THR A 172 14.19 10.04 -5.39
N ILE A 173 14.86 11.08 -4.94
CA ILE A 173 14.55 12.48 -5.30
C ILE A 173 15.60 13.04 -6.24
N GLU A 174 15.21 14.06 -6.98
CA GLU A 174 16.11 14.91 -7.76
C GLU A 174 16.31 16.24 -7.04
N LEU A 175 17.57 16.67 -6.93
CA LEU A 175 17.94 17.97 -6.37
C LEU A 175 18.18 18.98 -7.49
N GLU A 176 17.62 20.17 -7.34
CA GLU A 176 17.88 21.27 -8.26
C GLU A 176 19.33 21.78 -8.16
N GLY A 177 19.85 22.31 -9.27
CA GLY A 177 21.16 22.96 -9.28
C GLY A 177 22.39 22.03 -9.27
N THR A 178 22.21 20.72 -9.44
CA THR A 178 23.31 19.75 -9.50
C THR A 178 23.12 18.73 -10.63
N SER A 179 24.23 18.19 -11.16
CA SER A 179 24.22 17.14 -12.18
C SER A 179 25.42 16.19 -12.00
N PRO A 180 25.21 14.88 -11.79
CA PRO A 180 23.91 14.21 -11.60
C PRO A 180 23.14 14.72 -10.36
N SER A 181 21.80 14.58 -10.35
CA SER A 181 20.93 15.22 -9.35
C SER A 181 20.28 14.27 -8.34
N ARG A 182 20.48 12.95 -8.46
CA ARG A 182 19.68 11.98 -7.70
C ARG A 182 20.28 11.59 -6.35
N ILE A 183 19.43 11.52 -5.35
CA ILE A 183 19.73 10.93 -4.04
C ILE A 183 18.63 9.94 -3.68
N SER A 184 19.02 8.74 -3.27
CA SER A 184 18.12 7.69 -2.80
C SER A 184 18.20 7.60 -1.28
N LEU A 185 17.05 7.68 -0.63
CA LEU A 185 16.90 7.63 0.82
C LEU A 185 16.00 6.47 1.24
N MET A 186 16.42 5.72 2.24
CA MET A 186 15.66 4.63 2.84
C MET A 186 14.97 5.12 4.12
N VAL A 187 13.69 4.80 4.25
CA VAL A 187 12.91 5.08 5.45
C VAL A 187 13.38 4.21 6.61
N ILE A 188 13.83 4.84 7.70
CA ILE A 188 14.18 4.17 8.96
C ILE A 188 12.93 4.09 9.84
N ALA A 189 12.26 5.22 9.99
CA ALA A 189 11.03 5.36 10.77
C ALA A 189 10.13 6.43 10.15
N SER A 190 8.82 6.26 10.28
CA SER A 190 7.83 7.24 9.90
C SER A 190 6.59 7.09 10.76
N ASP A 191 6.00 8.22 11.15
CA ASP A 191 4.73 8.30 11.85
C ASP A 191 3.86 9.36 11.18
N ALA A 192 2.68 8.93 10.73
CA ALA A 192 1.63 9.79 10.20
C ALA A 192 0.47 9.91 11.18
N ARG A 193 0.01 11.14 11.41
CA ARG A 193 -1.13 11.47 12.26
C ARG A 193 -2.16 12.29 11.52
N LEU A 194 -3.42 11.92 11.72
CA LEU A 194 -4.59 12.64 11.23
C LEU A 194 -5.06 13.62 12.30
N VAL A 195 -5.21 14.89 11.92
CA VAL A 195 -5.55 16.01 12.80
C VAL A 195 -6.80 16.71 12.26
N PRO A 196 -8.00 16.19 12.56
CA PRO A 196 -9.24 16.84 12.18
C PRO A 196 -9.39 18.18 12.89
N SER A 197 -9.81 19.22 12.18
CA SER A 197 -10.05 20.56 12.73
C SER A 197 -11.22 21.23 12.02
N ARG A 198 -11.68 22.37 12.55
CA ARG A 198 -12.71 23.18 11.91
C ARG A 198 -12.16 24.55 11.55
N LYS A 199 -12.51 25.05 10.37
CA LYS A 199 -12.22 26.39 9.88
C LYS A 199 -13.51 26.97 9.32
N GLU A 200 -13.93 28.13 9.83
CA GLU A 200 -15.19 28.78 9.43
C GLU A 200 -16.44 27.88 9.58
N GLY A 201 -16.40 26.92 10.52
CA GLY A 201 -17.48 25.97 10.77
C GLY A 201 -17.37 24.66 10.00
N GLU A 202 -16.61 24.62 8.91
CA GLU A 202 -16.39 23.45 8.06
C GLU A 202 -15.27 22.55 8.58
N TRP A 203 -15.40 21.23 8.38
CA TRP A 203 -14.34 20.29 8.74
C TRP A 203 -13.22 20.27 7.71
N GLN A 204 -11.99 20.20 8.20
CA GLN A 204 -10.78 20.01 7.41
C GLN A 204 -9.90 18.92 8.06
N MET A 205 -9.03 18.32 7.25
CA MET A 205 -8.10 17.29 7.72
C MET A 205 -6.65 17.73 7.60
N GLY A 206 -5.92 17.76 8.71
CA GLY A 206 -4.46 17.84 8.68
C GLY A 206 -3.83 16.45 8.63
N ILE A 207 -2.90 16.20 7.72
CA ILE A 207 -2.02 15.03 7.73
C ILE A 207 -0.63 15.51 8.15
N ARG A 208 -0.14 15.04 9.30
CA ARG A 208 1.21 15.35 9.79
C ARG A 208 2.08 14.11 9.69
N ILE A 209 3.16 14.19 8.93
CA ILE A 209 4.12 13.10 8.76
C ILE A 209 5.45 13.56 9.35
N SER A 210 6.04 12.76 10.22
CA SER A 210 7.43 12.91 10.64
C SER A 210 8.20 11.66 10.25
N SER A 211 9.37 11.82 9.63
CA SER A 211 10.16 10.70 9.13
C SER A 211 11.65 10.85 9.38
N GLU A 212 12.28 9.72 9.69
CA GLU A 212 13.73 9.58 9.79
C GLU A 212 14.26 8.72 8.65
N LEU A 213 15.26 9.23 7.94
CA LEU A 213 15.77 8.63 6.72
C LEU A 213 17.28 8.34 6.79
N SER A 214 17.71 7.39 5.96
CA SER A 214 19.12 7.08 5.68
C SER A 214 19.42 7.33 4.21
N ILE A 215 20.45 8.10 3.88
CA ILE A 215 20.99 8.13 2.53
C ILE A 215 21.56 6.74 2.20
N VAL A 216 21.11 6.16 1.09
CA VAL A 216 21.61 4.88 0.55
C VAL A 216 22.52 5.14 -0.65
N GLN A 217 22.19 6.13 -1.47
CA GLN A 217 22.98 6.49 -2.64
C GLN A 217 22.93 7.99 -2.85
N ASN A 218 24.10 8.58 -3.06
CA ASN A 218 24.25 9.94 -3.54
C ASN A 218 24.93 9.86 -4.93
N THR A 219 24.23 10.27 -5.98
CA THR A 219 24.80 10.37 -7.34
C THR A 219 25.33 11.77 -7.64
N THR A 220 24.99 12.74 -6.79
CA THR A 220 25.37 14.13 -6.92
C THR A 220 26.82 14.36 -6.50
N ARG A 221 27.31 15.57 -6.75
CA ARG A 221 28.63 16.02 -6.27
C ARG A 221 28.58 16.64 -4.87
N LEU A 222 27.42 16.65 -4.22
CA LEU A 222 27.25 17.26 -2.90
C LEU A 222 27.99 16.49 -1.81
N VAL A 223 28.53 17.24 -0.86
CA VAL A 223 29.12 16.70 0.35
C VAL A 223 28.02 16.55 1.40
N VAL A 224 27.46 15.35 1.53
CA VAL A 224 26.30 15.05 2.39
C VAL A 224 26.62 15.00 3.88
N SER A 225 27.82 15.40 4.29
CA SER A 225 28.12 15.68 5.69
C SER A 225 27.97 17.16 6.06
N GLU A 226 27.85 18.03 5.07
CA GLU A 226 27.69 19.46 5.33
C GLU A 226 26.24 19.75 5.72
N PRO A 227 26.01 20.46 6.85
CA PRO A 227 24.65 20.72 7.35
C PRO A 227 23.74 21.39 6.31
N LYS A 228 24.31 22.30 5.50
CA LYS A 228 23.58 22.97 4.42
C LYS A 228 22.99 21.98 3.40
N HIS A 229 23.81 21.07 2.89
CA HIS A 229 23.36 20.06 1.92
C HIS A 229 22.36 19.08 2.54
N ILE A 230 22.51 18.76 3.82
CA ILE A 230 21.52 17.93 4.54
C ILE A 230 20.16 18.62 4.58
N HIS A 231 20.10 19.90 4.94
CA HIS A 231 18.84 20.63 4.97
C HIS A 231 18.20 20.77 3.58
N GLU A 232 19.00 20.94 2.53
CA GLU A 232 18.50 20.93 1.14
C GLU A 232 17.87 19.57 0.78
N ILE A 233 18.49 18.46 1.20
CA ILE A 233 17.97 17.10 0.98
C ILE A 233 16.69 16.85 1.79
N GLU A 234 16.67 17.27 3.06
CA GLU A 234 15.50 17.15 3.94
C GLU A 234 14.31 17.92 3.38
N ALA A 235 14.53 19.17 2.93
CA ALA A 235 13.49 19.99 2.31
C ALA A 235 12.95 19.36 1.01
N ALA A 236 13.84 18.97 0.10
CA ALA A 236 13.44 18.35 -1.17
C ALA A 236 12.67 17.03 -0.96
N MET A 237 13.08 16.22 0.03
CA MET A 237 12.34 15.01 0.39
C MET A 237 11.00 15.32 1.06
N ALA A 238 10.93 16.32 1.93
CA ALA A 238 9.67 16.73 2.55
C ALA A 238 8.65 17.18 1.49
N ASP A 239 9.09 17.95 0.50
CA ASP A 239 8.26 18.34 -0.63
C ASP A 239 7.83 17.16 -1.50
N HIS A 240 8.74 16.24 -1.82
CA HIS A 240 8.40 15.02 -2.56
C HIS A 240 7.32 14.19 -1.86
N ILE A 241 7.45 13.95 -0.55
CA ILE A 241 6.46 13.21 0.24
C ILE A 241 5.13 13.98 0.27
N ARG A 242 5.18 15.30 0.49
CA ARG A 242 4.00 16.16 0.54
C ARG A 242 3.20 16.06 -0.76
N GLU A 243 3.86 16.24 -1.90
CA GLU A 243 3.22 16.17 -3.22
C GLU A 243 2.64 14.79 -3.51
N THR A 244 3.39 13.74 -3.21
CA THR A 244 2.95 12.35 -3.39
C THR A 244 1.70 12.03 -2.57
N VAL A 245 1.65 12.49 -1.31
CA VAL A 245 0.49 12.33 -0.43
C VAL A 245 -0.69 13.18 -0.91
N GLU A 246 -0.48 14.44 -1.29
CA GLU A 246 -1.53 15.32 -1.81
C GLU A 246 -2.18 14.72 -3.08
N GLN A 247 -1.37 14.20 -4.01
CA GLN A 247 -1.87 13.53 -5.21
C GLN A 247 -2.70 12.28 -4.84
N THR A 248 -2.23 11.49 -3.88
CA THR A 248 -2.95 10.29 -3.41
C THR A 248 -4.28 10.64 -2.75
N VAL A 249 -4.31 11.69 -1.93
CA VAL A 249 -5.56 12.21 -1.33
C VAL A 249 -6.53 12.67 -2.41
N LYS A 250 -6.07 13.43 -3.41
CA LYS A 250 -6.91 13.88 -4.53
C LYS A 250 -7.50 12.69 -5.29
N GLU A 251 -6.72 11.64 -5.54
CA GLU A 251 -7.21 10.44 -6.21
C GLU A 251 -8.24 9.68 -5.35
N SER A 252 -8.00 9.57 -4.04
CA SER A 252 -8.95 9.01 -3.08
C SER A 252 -10.29 9.78 -3.11
N GLN A 253 -10.23 11.12 -3.10
CA GLN A 253 -11.38 12.01 -3.19
C GLN A 253 -12.11 11.88 -4.53
N ARG A 254 -11.38 11.74 -5.65
CA ARG A 254 -11.94 11.48 -6.99
C ARG A 254 -12.71 10.16 -7.01
N MET A 255 -12.18 9.11 -6.37
CA MET A 255 -12.86 7.82 -6.18
C MET A 255 -13.96 7.87 -5.11
N ARG A 256 -14.18 9.02 -4.46
CA ARG A 256 -15.18 9.23 -3.38
C ARG A 256 -15.09 8.18 -2.28
N THR A 257 -13.87 7.75 -1.97
CA THR A 257 -13.62 6.64 -1.06
C THR A 257 -12.58 7.08 -0.05
N ASP A 258 -12.93 7.10 1.23
CA ASP A 258 -12.02 7.44 2.33
C ASP A 258 -11.13 6.22 2.66
N ILE A 259 -9.96 6.14 2.04
CA ILE A 259 -9.00 5.05 2.26
C ILE A 259 -8.09 5.27 3.48
N PHE A 260 -8.15 6.47 4.08
CA PHE A 260 -7.28 6.92 5.16
C PHE A 260 -8.00 6.93 6.52
N ASN A 261 -9.32 6.72 6.54
CA ASN A 261 -10.20 6.77 7.71
C ASN A 261 -10.25 8.18 8.33
N PHE A 262 -10.38 9.21 7.48
CA PHE A 262 -10.65 10.57 7.91
C PHE A 262 -11.96 10.68 8.70
N GLY A 263 -13.00 9.95 8.29
CA GLY A 263 -14.27 9.83 9.01
C GLY A 263 -14.06 9.33 10.44
N GLN A 264 -13.36 8.20 10.60
CA GLN A 264 -12.96 7.69 11.92
C GLN A 264 -12.08 8.65 12.72
N ALA A 265 -11.22 9.46 12.08
CA ALA A 265 -10.47 10.49 12.78
C ALA A 265 -11.40 11.57 13.36
N ILE A 266 -12.39 12.02 12.59
CA ILE A 266 -13.43 12.96 13.07
C ILE A 266 -14.25 12.31 14.18
N ASN A 267 -14.68 11.05 14.02
CA ASN A 267 -15.43 10.31 15.04
C ASN A 267 -14.70 10.25 16.39
N ARG A 268 -13.40 9.91 16.37
CA ARG A 268 -12.57 9.91 17.59
C ARG A 268 -12.49 11.28 18.27
N LYS A 269 -12.48 12.37 17.50
CA LYS A 269 -12.43 13.74 18.03
C LYS A 269 -13.80 14.27 18.48
N SER A 270 -14.86 13.97 17.73
CA SER A 270 -16.22 14.44 17.96
C SER A 270 -17.25 13.42 17.46
N PRO A 271 -17.64 12.45 18.31
CA PRO A 271 -18.64 11.44 17.93
C PRO A 271 -20.01 12.04 17.58
N ARG A 272 -20.37 13.17 18.19
CA ARG A 272 -21.63 13.88 17.90
C ARG A 272 -21.63 14.42 16.46
N ALA A 273 -20.57 15.11 16.06
CA ALA A 273 -20.45 15.63 14.70
C ALA A 273 -20.37 14.49 13.66
N TRP A 274 -19.69 13.39 13.98
CA TRP A 274 -19.65 12.23 13.10
C TRP A 274 -21.05 11.64 12.85
N LYS A 275 -21.89 11.54 13.89
CA LYS A 275 -23.28 11.04 13.73
C LYS A 275 -24.11 11.85 12.73
N GLU A 276 -23.85 13.15 12.61
CA GLU A 276 -24.53 14.05 11.67
C GLU A 276 -23.94 13.91 10.25
N LEU A 277 -22.63 13.72 10.12
CA LEU A 277 -21.92 13.68 8.84
C LEU A 277 -21.95 12.30 8.16
N GLN A 278 -21.92 11.22 8.94
CA GLN A 278 -21.68 9.86 8.45
C GLN A 278 -22.63 9.44 7.32
N ALA A 279 -23.90 9.83 7.41
CA ALA A 279 -24.92 9.46 6.43
C ALA A 279 -24.63 10.03 5.02
N ASN A 280 -23.93 11.16 4.96
CA ASN A 280 -23.58 11.85 3.71
C ASN A 280 -22.06 11.92 3.51
N TRP A 281 -21.28 11.05 4.17
CA TRP A 281 -19.82 11.12 4.18
C TRP A 281 -19.23 11.03 2.76
N GLU A 282 -19.76 10.17 1.90
CA GLU A 282 -19.36 10.04 0.48
C GLU A 282 -19.63 11.29 -0.37
N GLN A 283 -20.51 12.18 0.10
CA GLN A 283 -20.78 13.48 -0.54
C GLN A 283 -19.85 14.56 -0.01
N PHE A 284 -19.55 14.53 1.29
CA PHE A 284 -18.70 15.51 1.97
C PHE A 284 -17.21 15.29 1.70
N PHE A 285 -16.72 14.05 1.84
CA PHE A 285 -15.30 13.69 1.75
C PHE A 285 -14.59 14.22 0.47
N PRO A 286 -15.18 14.14 -0.74
CA PRO A 286 -14.53 14.63 -1.95
C PRO A 286 -14.21 16.13 -1.93
N GLY A 287 -14.98 16.94 -1.20
CA GLY A 287 -14.79 18.40 -1.11
C GLY A 287 -14.03 18.86 0.13
N MET A 288 -13.66 17.96 1.03
CA MET A 288 -13.00 18.32 2.28
C MET A 288 -11.59 18.87 2.03
N GLU A 289 -11.26 20.00 2.67
CA GLU A 289 -9.91 20.57 2.63
C GLU A 289 -8.92 19.66 3.38
N VAL A 290 -7.80 19.31 2.74
CA VAL A 290 -6.74 18.50 3.33
C VAL A 290 -5.41 19.24 3.25
N GLN A 291 -4.76 19.39 4.40
CA GLN A 291 -3.46 20.06 4.52
C GLN A 291 -2.41 19.01 4.92
N VAL A 292 -1.33 18.92 4.15
CA VAL A 292 -0.24 17.97 4.40
C VAL A 292 0.97 18.74 4.92
N ALA A 293 1.48 18.34 6.09
CA ALA A 293 2.70 18.87 6.68
C ALA A 293 3.68 17.72 6.90
N VAL A 294 4.89 17.86 6.37
CA VAL A 294 5.93 16.83 6.41
C VAL A 294 7.19 17.39 7.06
N ASP A 295 7.73 16.63 8.01
CA ASP A 295 9.01 16.87 8.65
C ASP A 295 9.94 15.68 8.37
N VAL A 296 11.14 15.95 7.86
CA VAL A 296 12.12 14.94 7.48
C VAL A 296 13.42 15.21 8.20
N SER A 297 13.98 14.16 8.81
CA SER A 297 15.30 14.18 9.42
C SER A 297 16.20 13.12 8.78
N VAL A 298 17.32 13.53 8.19
CA VAL A 298 18.35 12.60 7.70
C VAL A 298 19.24 12.19 8.87
N ARG A 299 19.06 10.96 9.37
CA ARG A 299 19.80 10.44 10.52
C ARG A 299 21.11 9.76 10.16
N ARG A 300 21.22 9.28 8.91
CA ARG A 300 22.37 8.48 8.45
C ARG A 300 22.74 8.88 7.04
N ILE A 301 24.02 9.11 6.81
CA ILE A 301 24.57 9.51 5.50
C ILE A 301 25.38 8.39 4.83
N GLY A 302 25.44 7.22 5.47
CA GLY A 302 26.35 6.14 5.11
C GLY A 302 27.78 6.39 5.59
N MET A 303 28.75 5.64 5.04
CA MET A 303 30.18 5.75 5.39
C MET A 303 30.93 6.80 4.57
N ASN A 304 30.34 7.27 3.47
CA ASN A 304 30.99 8.18 2.52
C ASN A 304 30.32 9.56 2.53
N ARG A 305 31.12 10.62 2.61
CA ARG A 305 30.64 12.01 2.63
C ARG A 305 30.28 12.54 1.24
N PHE A 306 30.80 11.91 0.19
CA PHE A 306 30.58 12.21 -1.23
C PHE A 306 30.76 10.90 -2.02
N PRO A 307 30.35 10.81 -3.30
CA PRO A 307 30.46 9.55 -4.05
C PRO A 307 31.92 9.05 -4.11
N ALA A 308 32.16 7.84 -3.59
CA ALA A 308 33.52 7.29 -3.45
C ALA A 308 34.24 7.08 -4.80
N SER A 309 33.46 6.92 -5.88
CA SER A 309 33.95 6.73 -7.24
C SER A 309 34.46 8.02 -7.90
N LEU A 310 34.33 9.19 -7.27
CA LEU A 310 34.84 10.44 -7.86
C LEU A 310 36.38 10.41 -7.97
N PRO A 311 36.94 10.72 -9.15
CA PRO A 311 38.38 10.89 -9.34
C PRO A 311 38.95 11.91 -8.36
N GLU A 312 40.18 11.71 -7.89
CA GLU A 312 40.80 12.54 -6.84
C GLU A 312 40.78 14.04 -7.14
N LYS A 313 40.94 14.40 -8.42
CA LYS A 313 40.89 15.79 -8.91
C LYS A 313 39.51 16.44 -8.83
N GLU A 314 38.45 15.63 -8.76
CA GLU A 314 37.05 16.08 -8.70
C GLU A 314 36.48 16.01 -7.28
N ARG A 315 37.28 15.54 -6.30
CA ARG A 315 36.85 15.49 -4.91
C ARG A 315 36.83 16.90 -4.32
N PRO A 316 35.82 17.24 -3.52
CA PRO A 316 35.80 18.49 -2.78
C PRO A 316 37.04 18.57 -1.88
N LYS A 317 37.71 19.73 -1.90
CA LYS A 317 38.90 19.97 -1.07
C LYS A 317 38.50 19.96 0.41
N ARG A 318 39.40 19.47 1.26
CA ARG A 318 39.21 19.39 2.71
C ARG A 318 38.90 20.74 3.35
#